data_AF-A0A497N8L2-F1
#
_entry.id   AF-A0A497N8L2-F1
#
_cell.length_a   1.000
_cell.length_b   1.000
_cell.length_c   1.000
_cell.angle_alpha   90.00
_cell.angle_beta   90.00
_cell.angle_gamma   90.00
#
_symmetry.space_group_name_H-M   'P 1'
#
loop_
_entity.id
_entity.type
_entity.pdbx_description
1 polymer ?
#
loop_
_entity_poly.entity_id
_entity_poly.type
_entity_poly.pdbx_seq_one_letter_code
_entity_poly.pdbx_strand_id
1 'polypeptide(L)' 'MRETRRAVVERVTGETKVKVVLDLDGEKGGVKIGLDRKFFKHMLASMAFHGGFTLE' A
#
# COMPACT_ATOMS: atom_id res chain seq x y z
N MET A 1 4.14 -22.86 -11.43
CA MET A 1 3.76 -21.45 -11.66
C MET A 1 3.81 -20.78 -10.31
N ARG A 2 4.66 -19.77 -10.07
CA ARG A 2 4.68 -19.06 -8.78
C ARG A 2 3.42 -18.21 -8.70
N GLU A 3 2.64 -18.36 -7.64
CA GLU A 3 1.54 -17.43 -7.35
C GLU A 3 2.11 -16.02 -7.14
N THR A 4 1.45 -15.03 -7.72
CA THR A 4 1.77 -13.62 -7.50
C THR A 4 1.49 -13.28 -6.05
N ARG A 5 2.49 -12.74 -5.32
CA ARG A 5 2.35 -12.37 -3.90
C ARG A 5 1.66 -11.01 -3.76
N ARG A 6 0.40 -10.96 -4.17
CA ARG A 6 -0.43 -9.76 -4.21
C ARG A 6 -1.72 -9.97 -3.43
N ALA A 7 -2.12 -8.95 -2.66
CA ALA A 7 -3.36 -8.97 -1.90
C ALA A 7 -4.11 -7.64 -2.02
N VAL A 8 -5.44 -7.72 -1.96
CA VAL A 8 -6.34 -6.56 -1.85
C VAL A 8 -7.21 -6.75 -0.62
N VAL A 9 -7.22 -5.75 0.25
CA VAL A 9 -8.02 -5.77 1.49
C VAL A 9 -8.87 -4.51 1.54
N GLU A 10 -10.16 -4.69 1.81
CA GLU A 10 -11.10 -3.60 2.06
C GLU A 10 -11.65 -3.72 3.48
N ARG A 11 -11.67 -2.61 4.22
CA ARG A 11 -12.21 -2.53 5.58
C ARG A 11 -13.08 -1.29 5.73
N VAL A 12 -14.29 -1.49 6.22
CA VAL A 12 -15.26 -0.42 6.47
C VAL A 12 -15.68 -0.47 7.94
N THR A 13 -15.60 0.67 8.62
CA THR A 13 -16.14 0.88 9.96
C THR A 13 -16.93 2.20 10.01
N GLY A 14 -17.50 2.53 11.18
CA GLY A 14 -18.20 3.81 11.36
C GLY A 14 -17.29 5.03 11.23
N GLU A 15 -15.99 4.87 11.46
CA GLU A 15 -15.00 5.96 11.43
C GLU A 15 -14.33 6.12 10.07
N THR A 16 -14.06 5.02 9.34
CA THR A 16 -13.23 5.05 8.13
C THR A 16 -13.61 3.96 7.12
N LYS A 17 -13.32 4.25 5.85
CA LYS A 17 -13.33 3.28 4.75
C LYS A 17 -11.93 3.24 4.13
N VAL A 18 -11.30 2.08 4.16
CA VAL A 18 -9.92 1.89 3.70
C VAL A 18 -9.86 0.74 2.72
N LYS A 19 -9.16 0.95 1.60
CA LYS A 19 -8.76 -0.08 0.65
C LYS A 19 -7.24 -0.06 0.56
N VAL A 20 -6.63 -1.24 0.59
CA VAL A 20 -5.18 -1.42 0.45
C VAL A 20 -4.93 -2.45 -0.63
N VAL A 21 -4.00 -2.13 -1.54
CA VAL A 21 -3.42 -3.07 -2.48
C VAL A 21 -1.93 -3.20 -2.18
N LEU A 22 -1.48 -4.43 -1.91
CA LEU A 22 -0.09 -4.74 -1.62
C LEU A 22 0.43 -5.75 -2.65
N ASP A 23 1.57 -5.46 -3.25
CA ASP A 23 2.27 -6.35 -4.17
C ASP A 23 3.73 -6.50 -3.74
N LEU A 24 4.09 -7.68 -3.21
CA LEU A 24 5.43 -7.96 -2.69
C LEU A 24 6.47 -8.19 -3.79
N ASP A 25 6.02 -8.38 -5.04
CA ASP A 25 6.87 -8.56 -6.22
C ASP A 25 6.73 -7.40 -7.23
N GLY A 26 6.02 -6.33 -6.84
CA GLY A 26 5.80 -5.15 -7.65
C GLY A 26 7.05 -4.28 -7.84
N GLU A 27 6.91 -3.21 -8.61
CA GLU A 27 8.01 -2.26 -8.83
C GLU A 27 8.47 -1.65 -7.49
N LYS A 28 9.78 -1.65 -7.27
CA LYS A 28 10.40 -1.17 -6.04
C LYS A 28 10.03 0.30 -5.81
N GLY A 29 9.33 0.57 -4.71
CA GLY A 29 8.93 1.93 -4.34
C GLY A 29 7.74 2.48 -5.14
N GLY A 30 6.97 1.63 -5.83
CA GLY A 30 5.69 2.04 -6.42
C GLY A 30 4.69 2.39 -5.32
N VAL A 31 4.24 3.64 -5.25
CA VAL A 31 3.30 4.08 -4.20
C VAL A 31 2.20 4.97 -4.78
N LYS A 32 0.94 4.71 -4.44
CA LYS A 32 -0.21 5.55 -4.80
C LYS A 32 -1.14 5.74 -3.61
N ILE A 33 -0.90 6.76 -2.80
CA ILE A 33 -1.65 6.97 -1.55
C ILE A 33 -2.73 8.05 -1.72
N GLY A 34 -3.99 7.69 -1.54
CA GLY A 34 -5.16 8.58 -1.59
C GLY A 34 -5.47 9.34 -0.29
N LEU A 35 -4.46 9.61 0.55
CA LEU A 35 -4.62 10.29 1.85
C LEU A 35 -4.14 11.75 1.80
N ASP A 36 -4.86 12.63 2.49
CA ASP A 36 -4.52 14.06 2.62
C ASP A 36 -3.47 14.34 3.70
N ARG A 37 -3.28 13.41 4.63
CA ARG A 37 -2.32 13.55 5.74
C ARG A 37 -0.89 13.34 5.25
N LYS A 38 -0.20 14.45 4.95
CA LYS A 38 1.15 14.49 4.37
C LYS A 38 2.18 13.61 5.09
N PHE A 39 2.27 13.72 6.42
CA PHE A 39 3.25 12.95 7.20
C PHE A 39 3.00 11.44 7.09
N PHE A 40 1.75 11.01 7.23
CA PHE A 40 1.41 9.59 7.15
C PHE A 40 1.64 9.02 5.74
N LYS A 41 1.28 9.78 4.69
CA LYS A 41 1.62 9.44 3.30
C LYS A 41 3.13 9.27 3.11
N HIS A 42 3.95 10.14 3.68
CA HIS A 42 5.42 10.02 3.61
C HIS A 42 5.92 8.74 4.29
N MET A 43 5.39 8.38 5.46
CA MET A 43 5.76 7.14 6.16
C MET A 43 5.38 5.89 5.38
N LEU A 44 4.18 5.84 4.79
CA LEU A 44 3.76 4.71 3.94
C LEU A 44 4.63 4.58 2.69
N ALA A 45 5.00 5.69 2.08
CA ALA A 45 5.90 5.68 0.93
C ALA A 45 7.32 5.21 1.30
N SER A 46 7.86 5.66 2.43
CA SER A 46 9.14 5.19 2.96
C SER A 46 9.12 3.68 3.24
N MET A 47 8.04 3.20 3.85
CA MET A 47 7.83 1.77 4.13
C MET A 47 7.84 0.94 2.83
N ALA A 48 7.13 1.37 1.79
CA ALA A 48 7.11 0.69 0.49
C ALA A 48 8.47 0.70 -0.21
N PHE A 49 9.16 1.85 -0.20
CA PHE A 49 10.48 2.01 -0.81
C PHE A 49 11.54 1.11 -0.17
N HIS A 50 11.64 1.13 1.16
CA HIS A 50 12.62 0.32 1.90
C HIS A 50 12.22 -1.15 1.98
N GLY A 51 10.92 -1.45 1.99
CA GLY A 51 10.38 -2.81 1.96
C GLY A 51 10.44 -3.47 0.58
N GLY A 52 10.71 -2.71 -0.48
CA GLY A 52 10.85 -3.24 -1.83
C GLY A 52 9.55 -3.74 -2.45
N PHE A 53 8.41 -3.17 -2.06
CA PHE A 53 7.08 -3.57 -2.53
C PHE A 53 6.30 -2.38 -3.08
N THR A 54 5.20 -2.68 -3.79
CA THR A 54 4.24 -1.67 -4.24
C THR A 54 3.08 -1.55 -3.26
N LEU A 55 2.63 -0.32 -2.99
CA LEU A 55 1.52 -0.01 -2.07
C LEU A 55 0.57 1.04 -2.66
N GLU A 56 -0.73 0.73 -2.71
CA GLU A 56 -1.82 1.67 -3.05
C GLU A 56 -2.88 1.72 -1.95
#